data_AF-T1U9Y1-F1
#
_entry.id   AF-T1U9Y1-F1
#
_cell.length_a   1.000
_cell.length_b   1.000
_cell.length_c   1.000
_cell.angle_alpha   90.00
_cell.angle_beta   90.00
_cell.angle_gamma   90.00
#
_symmetry.space_group_name_H-M   'P 1'
#
loop_
_entity.id
_entity.type
_entity.pdbx_description
1 polymer ?
#
loop_
_entity_poly.entity_id
_entity_poly.type
_entity_poly.pdbx_seq_one_letter_code
_entity_poly.pdbx_strand_id
1 'polypeptide(L)' 'MQAKIKNKRVLVKFSGEALAGDNQFGIDIHVLDHIAKEIRSLVENDIEVGIVIGGGNIIRGG' A
#
# COMPACT_ATOMS: atom_id res chain seq x y z
N MET A 1 -13.20 -26.83 -19.92
CA MET A 1 -12.06 -26.50 -19.05
C MET A 1 -11.97 -24.99 -18.96
N GLN A 2 -12.28 -24.38 -17.82
CA GLN A 2 -12.19 -22.92 -17.66
C GLN A 2 -10.72 -22.49 -17.57
N ALA A 3 -10.36 -21.42 -18.27
CA ALA A 3 -9.03 -20.85 -18.19
C ALA A 3 -8.79 -20.32 -16.76
N LYS A 4 -7.86 -20.95 -16.04
CA LYS A 4 -7.37 -20.42 -14.75
C LYS A 4 -6.70 -19.08 -15.05
N ILE A 5 -7.27 -17.96 -14.61
CA ILE A 5 -6.65 -16.63 -14.72
C ILE A 5 -5.27 -16.76 -14.02
N LYS A 6 -4.22 -16.86 -14.83
CA LYS A 6 -2.84 -16.97 -14.34
C LYS A 6 -2.41 -15.58 -13.90
N ASN A 7 -2.16 -15.45 -12.60
CA ASN A 7 -1.52 -14.32 -11.91
C ASN A 7 -2.32 -13.02 -12.00
N LYS A 8 -3.11 -12.74 -10.96
CA LYS A 8 -3.76 -11.43 -10.82
C LYS A 8 -2.70 -10.42 -10.37
N ARG A 9 -2.57 -9.32 -11.10
CA ARG A 9 -1.68 -8.21 -10.75
C ARG A 9 -2.49 -6.97 -10.41
N VAL A 10 -2.13 -6.30 -9.33
CA VAL A 10 -2.75 -5.04 -8.90
C VAL A 10 -1.67 -3.98 -8.64
N LEU A 11 -2.03 -2.72 -8.90
CA LEU A 11 -1.24 -1.56 -8.51
C LEU A 11 -2.04 -0.80 -7.45
N VAL A 12 -1.54 -0.78 -6.22
CA VAL A 12 -2.19 -0.10 -5.11
C VAL A 12 -1.54 1.25 -4.90
N LYS A 13 -2.34 2.32 -4.89
CA LYS A 13 -1.85 3.67 -4.62
C LYS A 13 -2.32 4.14 -3.26
N PHE A 14 -1.39 4.60 -2.45
CA PHE A 14 -1.62 5.29 -1.18
C PHE A 14 -1.27 6.79 -1.32
N SER A 15 -2.02 7.66 -0.66
CA SER A 15 -1.52 9.02 -0.38
C SER A 15 -0.40 8.94 0.66
N GLY A 16 0.45 9.95 0.73
CA GLY A 16 1.45 10.02 1.79
C GLY A 16 0.79 10.23 3.14
N GLU A 17 -0.25 11.04 3.17
CA GLU A 17 -1.07 11.33 4.34
C GLU A 17 -1.67 10.06 4.95
N ALA A 18 -2.02 9.06 4.13
CA ALA A 18 -2.53 7.79 4.64
C ALA A 18 -1.50 7.07 5.52
N LEU A 19 -0.19 7.27 5.30
CA LEU A 19 0.86 6.68 6.14
C LEU A 19 1.15 7.49 7.40
N ALA A 20 0.70 8.75 7.48
CA ALA A 20 0.89 9.56 8.68
C ALA A 20 -0.16 9.27 9.76
N GLY A 21 -1.26 8.59 9.40
CA GLY A 21 -2.32 8.25 10.34
C GLY A 21 -3.01 9.50 10.89
N ASP A 22 -3.21 9.53 12.20
CA ASP A 22 -3.72 10.73 12.89
C ASP A 22 -2.68 11.87 12.96
N ASN A 23 -1.41 11.57 12.66
CA ASN A 23 -0.37 12.58 12.54
C ASN A 23 -0.48 13.26 11.18
N GLN A 24 -0.21 14.57 11.13
CA GLN A 24 -0.22 15.32 9.85
C GLN A 24 1.11 15.26 9.09
N PHE A 25 2.13 14.66 9.70
CA PHE A 25 3.50 14.59 9.19
C PHE A 25 4.18 13.29 9.63
N GLY A 26 5.14 12.81 8.82
CA GLY A 26 5.92 11.62 9.14
C GLY A 26 5.24 10.33 8.74
N ILE A 27 5.64 9.22 9.38
CA ILE A 27 5.09 7.88 9.15
C ILE A 27 4.65 7.34 10.50
N ASP A 28 3.37 6.98 10.60
CA ASP A 28 2.84 6.24 11.73
C ASP A 28 3.17 4.74 11.57
N ILE A 29 3.88 4.20 12.55
CA ILE A 29 4.35 2.82 12.52
C ILE A 29 3.21 1.80 12.58
N HIS A 30 2.11 2.11 13.26
CA HIS A 30 0.96 1.22 13.38
C HIS A 30 0.18 1.16 12.07
N VAL A 31 0.02 2.30 11.40
CA VAL A 31 -0.61 2.35 10.08
C VAL A 31 0.25 1.64 9.04
N LEU A 32 1.56 1.85 9.06
CA LEU A 32 2.49 1.15 8.16
C LEU A 32 2.43 -0.38 8.37
N ASP A 33 2.46 -0.86 9.62
CA ASP A 33 2.37 -2.28 9.94
C ASP A 33 1.03 -2.88 9.50
N HIS A 34 -0.07 -2.15 9.69
CA HIS A 34 -1.39 -2.59 9.21
C HIS A 34 -1.41 -2.74 7.68
N ILE A 35 -0.95 -1.72 6.93
CA ILE A 35 -0.89 -1.79 5.47
C ILE A 35 0.00 -2.94 5.02
N ALA A 36 1.16 -3.14 5.65
CA ALA A 36 2.07 -4.23 5.31
C ALA A 36 1.40 -5.62 5.48
N LYS A 37 0.59 -5.81 6.53
CA LYS A 37 -0.18 -7.05 6.75
C LYS A 37 -1.24 -7.28 5.67
N GLU A 38 -1.96 -6.23 5.26
CA GLU A 38 -2.94 -6.32 4.17
C GLU A 38 -2.27 -6.70 2.84
N ILE A 39 -1.14 -6.08 2.51
CA ILE A 39 -0.36 -6.42 1.30
C ILE A 39 0.16 -7.86 1.38
N ARG A 40 0.65 -8.30 2.54
CA ARG A 40 1.12 -9.67 2.76
C ARG A 40 0.02 -10.69 2.47
N SER A 41 -1.21 -10.44 2.93
CA SER A 41 -2.37 -11.29 2.64
C SER A 41 -2.62 -11.45 1.13
N LEU A 42 -2.48 -10.38 0.34
CA LEU A 42 -2.61 -10.46 -1.12
C LEU A 42 -1.50 -11.32 -1.75
N VAL A 43 -0.25 -11.10 -1.34
CA VAL A 43 0.90 -11.86 -1.85
C VAL A 43 0.79 -13.34 -1.51
N GLU A 44 0.33 -13.69 -0.30
CA GLU A 44 0.08 -15.07 0.13
C GLU A 44 -1.03 -15.77 -0.70
N ASN A 45 -1.86 -15.01 -1.41
CA ASN A 45 -2.89 -15.50 -2.32
C ASN A 45 -2.45 -15.46 -3.80
N ASP A 46 -1.14 -15.50 -4.06
CA ASP A 46 -0.54 -15.49 -5.41
C ASP A 46 -0.93 -14.25 -6.25
N ILE A 47 -1.20 -13.11 -5.60
CA ILE A 47 -1.45 -11.83 -6.25
C ILE A 47 -0.14 -11.04 -6.31
N GLU A 48 0.22 -10.58 -7.50
CA GLU A 48 1.36 -9.69 -7.70
C GLU A 48 0.95 -8.25 -7.37
N VAL A 49 1.65 -7.61 -6.43
CA VAL A 49 1.28 -6.28 -5.93
C VAL A 49 2.38 -5.26 -6.24
N GLY A 50 2.05 -4.26 -7.04
CA GLY A 50 2.82 -3.01 -7.14
C GLY A 50 2.26 -1.98 -6.17
N ILE A 51 3.12 -1.14 -5.60
CA ILE A 51 2.71 -0.10 -4.64
C ILE A 51 3.23 1.26 -5.10
N VAL A 52 2.35 2.27 -5.07
CA VAL A 52 2.70 3.69 -5.26
C VAL A 52 2.34 4.45 -4.00
N ILE A 53 3.28 5.23 -3.47
CA ILE A 53 3.10 6.03 -2.26
C ILE A 53 3.38 7.49 -2.60
N GLY A 54 2.43 8.37 -2.31
CA GLY A 54 2.67 9.83 -2.39
C GLY A 54 3.58 10.31 -1.25
N GLY A 55 4.36 11.37 -1.45
CA GLY A 55 5.31 11.89 -0.45
C GLY A 55 4.80 13.06 0.41
N GLY A 56 3.52 13.42 0.33
CA GLY A 56 2.94 14.63 0.93
C GLY A 56 2.96 14.67 2.47
N ASN A 57 3.16 13.53 3.12
CA ASN A 57 3.39 13.43 4.56
C ASN A 57 4.83 13.80 4.99
N ILE A 58 5.79 13.82 4.07
CA ILE A 58 7.20 14.13 4.37
C ILE A 58 7.63 15.45 3.73
N ILE A 59 7.19 15.71 2.49
CA ILE A 59 7.52 16.94 1.77
C ILE A 59 6.22 17.54 1.26
N ARG A 60 5.93 18.76 1.72
CA ARG A 60 4.86 19.61 1.19
C ARG A 60 5.52 20.77 0.47
N GLY A 61 5.15 20.99 -0.78
CA GLY A 61 5.66 22.13 -1.55
C GLY A 61 5.35 23.42 -0.80
N GLY A 62 6.41 24.15 -0.44
CA GLY A 62 6.32 25.50 0.10
C GLY A 62 5.86 26.49 -0.95
#